data_AF-A0A6L8J769-F1
#
_entry.id   AF-A0A6L8J769-F1
#
_cell.length_a   1.000
_cell.length_b   1.000
_cell.length_c   1.000
_cell.angle_alpha   90.00
_cell.angle_beta   90.00
_cell.angle_gamma   90.00
#
_symmetry.space_group_name_H-M   'P 1'
#
loop_
_entity.id
_entity.type
_entity.pdbx_description
1 polymer ?
#
loop_
_entity_poly.entity_id
_entity_poly.type
_entity_poly.pdbx_seq_one_letter_code
_entity_poly.pdbx_strand_id
1 'polypeptide(L)'
;MNTSGIIKGGLAAGLLINVSEFVLNTLVVPVPEGEAGSLVFWVVYAFLLGLLVAYVSALTRARWSAGAKTGIYAGIIVWLLHSLLPAAGMSNMGLMDLSLVGLGWTLVEMSVAGVLAGRLYREA
;
A
#
# COMPACT_ATOMS: atom_id res chain seq x y z
N MET A 1 9.70 19.98 -0.87
CA MET A 1 8.96 18.75 -0.53
C MET A 1 8.76 18.73 0.99
N ASN A 2 7.53 18.70 1.49
CA ASN A 2 7.25 18.73 2.93
C ASN A 2 7.43 17.34 3.58
N THR A 3 8.57 17.12 4.25
CA THR A 3 8.88 15.85 4.92
C THR A 3 7.91 15.53 6.07
N SER A 4 7.47 16.54 6.84
CA SER A 4 6.49 16.34 7.91
C SER A 4 5.14 15.86 7.37
N GLY A 5 4.74 16.39 6.21
CA GLY A 5 3.54 15.95 5.50
C GLY A 5 3.63 14.50 5.03
N ILE A 6 4.80 14.07 4.53
CA ILE A 6 5.04 12.68 4.11
C ILE A 6 4.94 11.74 5.32
N ILE A 7 5.60 12.08 6.43
CA ILE A 7 5.60 11.24 7.63
C ILE A 7 4.17 11.08 8.17
N LYS A 8 3.42 12.19 8.34
CA LYS A 8 2.05 12.14 8.86
C LYS A 8 1.11 11.36 7.94
N GLY A 9 1.14 11.66 6.63
CA GLY A 9 0.31 10.96 5.65
C GLY A 9 0.68 9.50 5.51
N GLY A 10 1.98 9.18 5.55
CA GLY A 10 2.48 7.82 5.41
C GLY A 10 2.23 6.94 6.61
N LEU A 11 2.32 7.47 7.84
CA LEU A 11 1.92 6.73 9.04
C LEU A 11 0.42 6.44 9.05
N ALA A 12 -0.41 7.39 8.65
CA ALA A 12 -1.85 7.17 8.54
C ALA A 12 -2.20 6.13 7.47
N ALA A 13 -1.56 6.19 6.30
CA ALA A 13 -1.69 5.18 5.25
C ALA A 13 -1.20 3.80 5.72
N GLY A 14 -0.06 3.74 6.42
CA GLY A 14 0.49 2.50 6.96
C GLY A 14 -0.40 1.86 8.02
N LEU A 15 -1.06 2.66 8.87
CA LEU A 15 -2.05 2.16 9.82
C LEU A 15 -3.26 1.56 9.08
N LEU A 16 -3.74 2.22 8.02
CA LEU A 16 -4.83 1.70 7.20
C LEU A 16 -4.47 0.36 6.56
N ILE A 17 -3.27 0.25 5.98
CA ILE A 17 -2.75 -0.98 5.39
C ILE A 17 -2.69 -2.09 6.46
N ASN A 18 -2.15 -1.81 7.65
CA ASN A 18 -2.11 -2.77 8.74
C ASN A 18 -3.50 -3.34 9.11
N VAL A 19 -4.50 -2.47 9.25
CA VAL A 19 -5.87 -2.89 9.59
C VAL A 19 -6.48 -3.71 8.45
N SER A 20 -6.26 -3.28 7.21
CA SER A 20 -6.77 -3.96 6.02
C SER A 20 -6.12 -5.34 5.82
N GLU A 21 -4.82 -5.46 6.00
CA GLU A 21 -4.08 -6.73 5.96
C GLU A 21 -4.52 -7.67 7.09
N PHE A 22 -4.78 -7.15 8.30
CA PHE A 22 -5.36 -7.96 9.37
C PHE A 22 -6.70 -8.56 8.93
N VAL A 23 -7.58 -7.77 8.31
CA VAL A 23 -8.89 -8.23 7.81
C VAL A 23 -8.70 -9.26 6.68
N LEU A 24 -7.84 -8.98 5.70
CA LEU A 24 -7.56 -9.88 4.59
C LEU A 24 -7.09 -11.25 5.09
N ASN A 25 -6.06 -11.27 5.93
CA ASN A 25 -5.37 -12.49 6.34
C ASN A 25 -6.06 -13.26 7.48
N THR A 26 -7.11 -12.71 8.08
CA THR A 26 -7.92 -13.42 9.09
C THR A 26 -9.30 -13.82 8.59
N LEU A 27 -9.93 -13.03 7.71
CA LEU A 27 -11.34 -13.22 7.33
C LEU A 27 -11.56 -13.57 5.86
N VAL A 28 -10.67 -13.17 4.94
CA VAL A 28 -10.92 -13.26 3.49
C VAL A 28 -10.04 -14.31 2.82
N VAL A 29 -8.74 -14.26 3.08
CA VAL A 29 -7.75 -15.24 2.63
C VAL A 29 -6.95 -15.67 3.87
N PRO A 30 -7.52 -16.52 4.73
CA PRO A 30 -6.90 -16.87 6.00
C PRO A 30 -5.56 -17.57 5.78
N VAL A 31 -4.52 -17.05 6.42
CA VAL A 31 -3.20 -17.70 6.41
C VAL A 31 -3.20 -18.80 7.48
N PRO A 32 -2.78 -20.05 7.15
CA PRO A 32 -2.70 -21.12 8.13
C PRO A 32 -1.84 -20.77 9.35
N GLU A 33 -2.21 -21.29 10.51
CA GLU A 33 -1.42 -21.12 11.74
C GLU A 33 0.00 -21.68 11.53
N GLY A 34 1.01 -20.87 11.86
CA GLY A 34 2.43 -21.21 11.69
C GLY A 34 3.07 -20.74 10.39
N GLU A 35 2.29 -20.28 9.41
CA GLU A 35 2.81 -19.81 8.11
C GLU A 35 2.94 -18.28 8.01
N ALA A 36 2.32 -17.54 8.93
CA ALA A 36 2.21 -16.08 8.88
C ALA A 36 3.52 -15.29 9.04
N GLY A 37 4.67 -15.94 9.26
CA GLY A 37 5.95 -15.24 9.48
C GLY A 37 5.93 -14.32 10.71
N SER A 38 6.82 -13.32 10.74
CA SER A 38 6.94 -12.41 11.88
C SER A 38 5.91 -11.27 11.83
N LEU A 39 5.05 -11.17 12.85
CA LEU A 39 4.08 -10.08 12.98
C LEU A 39 4.77 -8.70 12.98
N VAL A 40 5.89 -8.56 13.70
CA VAL A 40 6.63 -7.29 13.77
C VAL A 40 7.14 -6.89 12.39
N PHE A 41 7.61 -7.86 11.60
CA PHE A 41 8.04 -7.59 10.23
C PHE A 41 6.88 -7.05 9.39
N TRP A 42 5.71 -7.70 9.41
CA TRP A 42 4.55 -7.28 8.62
C TRP A 42 4.03 -5.90 9.02
N VAL A 43 4.01 -5.60 10.33
CA VAL A 43 3.57 -4.28 10.81
C VAL A 43 4.50 -3.18 10.32
N VAL A 44 5.82 -3.37 10.47
CA VAL A 44 6.82 -2.41 10.01
C VAL A 44 6.77 -2.27 8.49
N TYR A 45 6.63 -3.38 7.77
CA TYR A 45 6.54 -3.43 6.32
C TYR A 45 5.34 -2.62 5.80
N ALA A 46 4.15 -2.78 6.40
CA ALA A 46 2.97 -2.00 6.06
C ALA A 46 3.16 -0.48 6.32
N PHE A 47 3.86 -0.09 7.38
CA PHE A 47 4.22 1.32 7.58
C PHE A 47 5.19 1.86 6.54
N LEU A 48 6.19 1.06 6.14
CA LEU A 48 7.12 1.43 5.07
C LEU A 48 6.39 1.59 3.73
N LEU A 49 5.43 0.73 3.43
CA LEU A 49 4.55 0.88 2.26
C LEU A 49 3.70 2.16 2.35
N GLY A 50 3.11 2.45 3.51
CA GLY A 50 2.38 3.69 3.73
C GLY A 50 3.24 4.94 3.48
N LEU A 51 4.48 4.94 3.97
CA LEU A 51 5.47 5.99 3.71
C LEU A 51 5.84 6.09 2.23
N LEU A 52 6.01 4.96 1.55
CA LEU A 52 6.27 4.93 0.10
C LEU A 52 5.10 5.52 -0.69
N VAL A 53 3.87 5.16 -0.35
CA VAL A 53 2.64 5.73 -0.95
C VAL A 53 2.58 7.25 -0.75
N ALA A 54 2.87 7.73 0.46
CA ALA A 54 2.92 9.16 0.77
C ALA A 54 4.05 9.88 0.01
N TYR A 55 5.20 9.24 -0.14
CA TYR A 55 6.34 9.76 -0.89
C TYR A 55 6.01 9.88 -2.38
N VAL A 56 5.45 8.83 -3.00
CA VAL A 56 5.01 8.85 -4.41
C VAL A 56 3.91 9.90 -4.62
N SER A 57 2.98 10.03 -3.66
CA SER A 57 1.95 11.10 -3.68
C SER A 57 2.59 12.50 -3.69
N ALA A 58 3.64 12.71 -2.91
CA ALA A 58 4.36 13.99 -2.87
C ALA A 58 5.13 14.27 -4.19
N LEU A 59 5.75 13.24 -4.78
CA LEU A 59 6.47 13.37 -6.05
C LEU A 59 5.53 13.73 -7.22
N THR A 60 4.33 13.17 -7.21
CA THR A 60 3.38 13.29 -8.32
C THR A 60 2.49 14.53 -8.23
N ARG A 61 2.38 15.15 -7.05
CA ARG A 61 1.60 16.38 -6.81
C ARG A 61 1.95 17.53 -7.75
N ALA A 62 3.23 17.73 -8.04
CA ALA A 62 3.67 18.78 -8.96
C ALA A 62 3.13 18.60 -10.40
N ARG A 63 2.73 17.37 -10.78
CA ARG A 63 2.29 17.02 -12.13
C ARG A 63 0.77 16.86 -12.25
N TRP A 64 0.09 16.40 -11.20
CA TRP A 64 -1.32 15.97 -11.27
C TRP A 64 -2.29 16.76 -10.41
N SER A 65 -1.86 17.93 -9.90
CA SER A 65 -2.61 18.78 -8.95
C SER A 65 -2.83 18.12 -7.58
N ALA A 66 -3.09 18.92 -6.55
CA ALA A 66 -3.35 18.42 -5.21
C ALA A 66 -4.75 17.77 -5.13
N GLY A 67 -4.85 16.56 -4.59
CA GLY A 67 -6.16 15.95 -4.29
C GLY A 67 -6.19 14.43 -4.28
N ALA A 68 -7.41 13.89 -4.20
CA ALA A 68 -7.66 12.45 -4.13
C ALA A 68 -7.19 11.69 -5.38
N LYS A 69 -7.29 12.31 -6.57
CA LYS A 69 -6.84 11.69 -7.83
C LYS A 69 -5.35 11.34 -7.80
N THR A 70 -4.51 12.27 -7.34
CA THR A 70 -3.07 12.06 -7.19
C THR A 70 -2.75 10.97 -6.17
N GLY A 71 -3.51 10.91 -5.08
CA GLY A 71 -3.42 9.83 -4.11
C GLY A 71 -3.74 8.46 -4.72
N ILE A 72 -4.81 8.34 -5.51
CA ILE A 72 -5.16 7.10 -6.21
C ILE A 72 -4.03 6.67 -7.14
N TYR A 73 -3.49 7.58 -7.96
CA TYR A 73 -2.39 7.23 -8.87
C TYR A 73 -1.15 6.79 -8.11
N ALA A 74 -0.81 7.43 -6.99
CA ALA A 74 0.29 6.99 -6.15
C ALA A 74 0.06 5.60 -5.58
N GLY A 75 -1.15 5.33 -5.09
CA GLY A 75 -1.57 4.00 -4.64
C GLY A 75 -1.44 2.94 -5.73
N ILE A 76 -1.92 3.22 -6.95
CA ILE A 76 -1.83 2.32 -8.09
C ILE A 76 -0.37 2.06 -8.49
N ILE A 77 0.49 3.08 -8.47
CA ILE A 77 1.92 2.92 -8.77
C ILE A 77 2.56 1.98 -7.75
N VAL A 78 2.29 2.19 -6.46
CA VAL A 78 2.84 1.33 -5.40
C VAL A 78 2.28 -0.08 -5.51
N TRP A 79 0.97 -0.24 -5.72
CA TRP A 79 0.35 -1.54 -5.96
C TRP A 79 0.97 -2.30 -7.14
N LEU A 80 1.25 -1.61 -8.24
CA LEU A 80 1.86 -2.24 -9.40
C LEU A 80 3.26 -2.78 -9.07
N LEU A 81 4.06 -1.99 -8.35
CA LEU A 81 5.44 -2.35 -7.99
C LEU A 81 5.54 -3.37 -6.85
N HIS A 82 4.62 -3.31 -5.89
CA HIS A 82 4.62 -4.14 -4.69
C HIS A 82 3.83 -5.44 -4.85
N SER A 83 2.69 -5.38 -5.52
CA SER A 83 1.71 -6.48 -5.56
C SER A 83 1.71 -7.15 -6.93
N LEU A 84 1.36 -6.42 -8.00
CA LEU A 84 1.11 -7.04 -9.31
C LEU A 84 2.39 -7.63 -9.93
N LEU A 85 3.46 -6.83 -10.06
CA LEU A 85 4.68 -7.28 -10.74
C LEU A 85 5.37 -8.42 -9.99
N PRO A 86 5.56 -8.38 -8.66
CA PRO A 86 6.17 -9.50 -7.94
C PRO A 86 5.33 -10.78 -8.01
N ALA A 87 4.00 -10.68 -7.84
CA ALA A 87 3.12 -11.84 -7.92
C ALA A 87 3.13 -12.46 -9.33
N ALA A 88 3.05 -11.63 -10.38
CA ALA A 88 3.14 -12.09 -11.76
C ALA A 88 4.50 -12.75 -12.07
N GLY A 89 5.60 -12.18 -11.57
CA GLY A 89 6.94 -12.75 -11.72
C GLY A 89 7.06 -14.13 -11.06
N MET A 90 6.62 -14.25 -9.80
CA MET A 90 6.65 -15.53 -9.08
C MET A 90 5.73 -16.59 -9.71
N SER A 91 4.56 -16.18 -10.19
CA SER A 91 3.65 -17.10 -10.88
C SER A 91 4.17 -17.56 -12.24
N ASN A 92 4.79 -16.67 -13.02
CA ASN A 92 5.45 -17.05 -14.28
C ASN A 92 6.61 -18.05 -14.06
N MET A 93 7.26 -18.01 -12.90
CA MET A 93 8.29 -18.97 -12.51
C MET A 93 7.74 -20.26 -11.90
N GLY A 94 6.42 -20.41 -11.78
CA GLY A 94 5.78 -21.56 -11.14
C GLY A 94 5.99 -21.64 -9.62
N LEU A 95 6.34 -20.52 -8.97
CA LEU A 95 6.62 -20.47 -7.53
C LEU A 95 5.37 -20.20 -6.68
N MET A 96 4.34 -19.57 -7.25
CA MET A 96 3.04 -19.39 -6.59
C MET A 96 1.92 -19.17 -7.60
N ASP A 97 0.68 -19.46 -7.22
CA ASP A 97 -0.49 -19.09 -8.01
C ASP A 97 -0.91 -17.64 -7.77
N LEU A 98 -1.49 -17.00 -8.80
CA LEU A 98 -2.03 -15.65 -8.67
C LEU A 98 -3.34 -15.65 -7.89
N SER A 99 -3.34 -15.03 -6.71
CA SER A 99 -4.58 -14.72 -5.99
C SER A 99 -5.24 -13.47 -6.58
N LEU A 100 -6.24 -13.66 -7.45
CA LEU A 100 -7.03 -12.55 -8.00
C LEU A 100 -7.75 -11.75 -6.91
N VAL A 101 -8.20 -12.42 -5.85
CA VAL A 101 -8.82 -11.78 -4.69
C VAL A 101 -7.81 -10.91 -3.95
N GLY A 102 -6.60 -11.44 -3.67
CA GLY A 102 -5.54 -10.67 -3.00
C GLY A 102 -5.05 -9.48 -3.84
N LEU A 103 -4.91 -9.65 -5.16
CA LEU A 103 -4.54 -8.56 -6.06
C LEU A 103 -5.61 -7.47 -6.13
N GLY A 104 -6.89 -7.85 -6.19
CA GLY A 104 -8.01 -6.90 -6.16
C GLY A 104 -8.11 -6.17 -4.82
N TRP A 105 -7.90 -6.88 -3.72
CA TRP A 105 -7.89 -6.31 -2.37
C TRP A 105 -6.80 -5.26 -2.21
N THR A 106 -5.55 -5.65 -2.48
CA THR A 106 -4.38 -4.77 -2.34
C THR A 106 -4.45 -3.58 -3.31
N LEU A 107 -5.10 -3.70 -4.47
CA LEU A 107 -5.35 -2.56 -5.36
C LEU A 107 -6.22 -1.50 -4.71
N VAL A 108 -7.33 -1.94 -4.10
CA VAL A 108 -8.26 -1.04 -3.40
C VAL A 108 -7.58 -0.46 -2.17
N GLU A 109 -6.93 -1.29 -1.36
CA GLU A 109 -6.19 -0.88 -0.17
C GLU A 109 -5.16 0.22 -0.48
N MET A 110 -4.27 -0.02 -1.44
CA MET A 110 -3.22 0.93 -1.81
C MET A 110 -3.81 2.23 -2.37
N SER A 111 -4.91 2.14 -3.13
CA SER A 111 -5.62 3.31 -3.64
C SER A 111 -6.21 4.16 -2.52
N VAL A 112 -6.86 3.53 -1.54
CA VAL A 112 -7.45 4.22 -0.37
C VAL A 112 -6.34 4.80 0.53
N ALA A 113 -5.26 4.04 0.76
CA ALA A 113 -4.08 4.50 1.47
C ALA A 113 -3.47 5.73 0.79
N GLY A 114 -3.41 5.73 -0.55
CA GLY A 114 -2.95 6.86 -1.35
C GLY A 114 -3.82 8.09 -1.22
N VAL A 115 -5.15 7.94 -1.26
CA VAL A 115 -6.07 9.06 -1.00
C VAL A 115 -5.84 9.64 0.40
N LEU A 116 -5.70 8.78 1.42
CA LEU A 116 -5.49 9.21 2.80
C LEU A 116 -4.15 9.96 2.96
N ALA A 117 -3.05 9.39 2.47
CA ALA A 117 -1.74 10.04 2.48
C ALA A 117 -1.76 11.38 1.72
N GLY A 118 -2.36 11.39 0.53
CA GLY A 118 -2.48 12.57 -0.31
C GLY A 118 -3.29 13.68 0.34
N ARG A 119 -4.35 13.38 1.09
CA ARG A 119 -5.16 14.38 1.83
C ARG A 119 -4.44 14.95 3.05
N LEU A 120 -3.68 14.11 3.76
CA LEU A 120 -2.95 14.52 4.96
C LEU A 120 -1.63 15.24 4.65
N TYR A 121 -1.10 15.06 3.43
CA TYR A 121 0.00 15.87 2.95
C TYR A 121 -0.47 17.33 2.76
N ARG A 122 0.07 18.25 3.55
CA ARG A 122 -0.07 19.68 3.34
C ARG A 122 1.18 20.21 2.65
N GLU A 123 1.00 20.97 1.59
CA GLU A 123 2.11 21.78 1.05
C GLU A 123 2.42 22.88 2.08
N ALA A 124 3.71 23.17 2.24
CA ALA A 124 4.17 24.22 3.14
C ALA A 124 3.98 25.59 2.49
#